data_AF-A0ABD4Q507-F1
#
_entry.id   AF-A0ABD4Q507-F1
#
_cell.length_a   1.000
_cell.length_b   1.000
_cell.length_c   1.000
_cell.angle_alpha   90.00
_cell.angle_beta   90.00
_cell.angle_gamma   90.00
#
_symmetry.space_group_name_H-M   'P 1'
#
loop_
_entity.id
_entity.type
_entity.pdbx_description
1 polymer ?
#
loop_
_entity_poly.entity_id
_entity_poly.type
_entity_poly.pdbx_seq_one_letter_code
_entity_poly.pdbx_strand_id
1 'polypeptide(L)' 'MLTTDRLVNTLNLELLTGEEGLDRPIKNTDISRPGLEMAGYFSHYASDRIQLLGTTELS' A
#
# COMPACT_ATOMS: atom_id res chain seq x y z
N MET A 1 -4.98 -7.56 -15.69
CA MET A 1 -5.16 -6.53 -14.65
C MET A 1 -4.63 -7.11 -13.34
N LEU A 2 -3.80 -6.36 -12.61
CA LEU A 2 -3.30 -6.77 -11.28
C LEU A 2 -4.28 -6.25 -10.22
N THR A 3 -4.74 -7.12 -9.34
CA THR A 3 -5.62 -6.79 -8.21
C THR A 3 -4.90 -7.07 -6.90
N THR A 4 -5.36 -6.43 -5.82
CA THR A 4 -4.81 -6.66 -4.47
C THR A 4 -4.91 -8.13 -4.07
N ASP A 5 -6.02 -8.81 -4.39
CA ASP A 5 -6.18 -10.26 -4.18
C ASP A 5 -5.05 -11.09 -4.80
N ARG A 6 -4.72 -10.83 -6.07
CA ARG A 6 -3.65 -11.58 -6.75
C ARG A 6 -2.29 -11.36 -6.08
N LEU A 7 -2.04 -10.15 -5.58
CA LEU A 7 -0.80 -9.82 -4.89
C LEU A 7 -0.70 -10.58 -3.56
N VAL A 8 -1.78 -10.56 -2.76
CA VAL A 8 -1.89 -11.27 -1.48
C VAL A 8 -1.63 -12.76 -1.66
N ASN A 9 -2.28 -13.39 -2.64
CA ASN A 9 -2.12 -14.81 -2.94
C ASN A 9 -0.71 -15.16 -3.45
N THR A 10 -0.09 -14.29 -4.25
CA THR A 10 1.25 -14.55 -4.82
C THR A 10 2.36 -14.41 -3.78
N LEU A 11 2.23 -13.43 -2.87
CA LEU A 11 3.21 -13.14 -1.83
C LEU A 11 2.90 -13.84 -0.50
N ASN A 12 1.80 -14.62 -0.45
CA ASN A 12 1.33 -15.33 0.73
C ASN A 12 1.17 -14.40 1.95
N LEU A 13 0.57 -13.22 1.72
CA LEU A 13 0.36 -12.19 2.74
C LEU A 13 -0.85 -12.53 3.61
N GLU A 14 -0.79 -12.11 4.87
CA GLU A 14 -1.92 -12.21 5.79
C GLU A 14 -2.81 -10.96 5.67
N LEU A 15 -4.09 -11.17 5.41
CA LEU A 15 -5.08 -10.09 5.42
C LEU A 15 -5.50 -9.79 6.87
N LEU A 16 -5.07 -8.64 7.39
CA LEU A 16 -5.47 -8.19 8.73
C LEU A 16 -6.84 -7.49 8.72
N THR A 17 -7.16 -6.76 7.66
CA THR A 17 -8.41 -6.00 7.50
C THR A 17 -8.63 -5.58 6.05
N GLY A 18 -9.83 -5.08 5.72
CA GLY A 18 -10.13 -4.48 4.41
C GLY A 18 -10.44 -5.49 3.31
N GLU A 19 -11.14 -6.58 3.63
CA GLU A 19 -11.58 -7.60 2.69
C GLU A 19 -12.36 -7.03 1.50
N GLU A 20 -13.20 -6.01 1.71
CA GLU A 20 -13.95 -5.30 0.67
C GLU A 20 -13.05 -4.59 -0.37
N GLY A 21 -11.77 -4.37 -0.04
CA GLY A 21 -10.80 -3.68 -0.89
C GLY A 21 -9.96 -4.60 -1.77
N LEU A 22 -10.12 -5.92 -1.69
CA LEU A 22 -9.28 -6.89 -2.39
C LEU A 22 -9.41 -6.84 -3.92
N ASP A 23 -10.59 -6.43 -4.41
CA ASP A 23 -10.85 -6.25 -5.84
C ASP A 23 -10.26 -4.96 -6.42
N ARG A 24 -9.64 -4.11 -5.58
CA ARG A 24 -9.03 -2.86 -6.07
C ARG A 24 -7.94 -3.15 -7.10
N PRO A 25 -7.97 -2.48 -8.26
CA PRO A 25 -6.93 -2.63 -9.27
C PRO A 25 -5.68 -1.84 -8.89
N ILE A 26 -4.52 -2.49 -8.97
CA ILE A 26 -3.22 -1.88 -8.80
C ILE A 26 -2.79 -1.31 -10.17
N LYS A 27 -2.81 0.02 -10.29
CA LYS A 27 -2.48 0.74 -11.54
C LYS A 27 -0.99 1.07 -11.67
N ASN A 28 -0.29 1.14 -10.56
CA ASN A 28 1.11 1.55 -10.49
C ASN A 28 1.94 0.43 -9.85
N THR A 29 3.10 0.14 -10.44
CA THR A 29 4.05 -0.84 -9.90
C THR A 29 4.98 -0.24 -8.85
N ASP A 30 5.06 1.08 -8.77
CA ASP A 30 5.87 1.77 -7.77
C ASP A 30 5.27 1.63 -6.37
N ILE A 31 6.14 1.46 -5.39
CA ILE A 31 5.80 1.40 -3.97
C ILE A 31 6.03 2.78 -3.35
N SER A 32 5.18 3.17 -2.42
CA SER A 32 5.28 4.40 -1.64
C SER A 32 5.65 4.06 -0.18
N ARG A 33 6.65 4.75 0.36
CA ARG A 33 7.03 4.70 1.78
C ARG A 33 6.69 6.05 2.41
N PRO A 34 5.53 6.19 3.06
CA PRO A 34 4.95 7.49 3.41
C PRO A 34 5.56 8.11 4.68
N GLY A 35 6.90 8.22 4.75
CA GLY A 35 7.57 8.77 5.93
C GLY A 35 7.32 10.27 6.13
N LEU A 36 7.24 11.03 5.04
CA LEU A 36 7.00 12.48 5.08
C LEU A 36 5.52 12.78 5.39
N GLU A 37 4.61 11.93 4.93
CA GLU A 37 3.19 11.97 5.24
C GLU A 37 2.92 11.62 6.71
N MET A 38 3.68 10.68 7.29
CA MET A 38 3.62 10.44 8.75
C MET A 38 4.09 11.66 9.56
N ALA A 39 4.99 12.48 9.01
CA ALA A 39 5.39 13.76 9.59
C ALA A 39 4.41 14.92 9.32
N GLY A 40 3.27 14.66 8.66
CA GLY A 40 2.20 15.63 8.43
C GLY A 40 2.28 16.39 7.10
N TYR A 41 3.20 16.03 6.19
CA TYR A 41 3.37 16.72 4.91
C TYR A 41 2.85 15.87 3.74
N PHE A 42 1.69 16.26 3.21
CA PHE A 42 0.93 15.51 2.19
C PHE A 42 1.06 16.07 0.76
N SER A 43 1.91 17.07 0.52
CA SER A 43 1.96 17.78 -0.77
C SER A 43 2.36 16.89 -1.96
N HIS A 44 2.95 15.72 -1.72
CA HIS A 44 3.37 14.76 -2.75
C HIS A 44 2.81 13.35 -2.52
N TYR A 45 1.69 13.23 -1.80
CA TYR A 45 1.12 11.93 -1.45
C TYR A 45 0.64 11.17 -2.69
N ALA A 46 1.34 10.08 -3.01
CA ALA A 46 1.01 9.19 -4.12
C ALA A 46 -0.01 8.12 -3.68
N SER A 47 -1.28 8.50 -3.56
CA SER A 47 -2.37 7.63 -3.12
C SER A 47 -2.69 6.47 -4.07
N ASP A 48 -2.18 6.51 -5.29
CA ASP A 48 -2.37 5.51 -6.34
C ASP A 48 -1.43 4.30 -6.21
N ARG A 49 -0.42 4.39 -5.33
CA ARG A 49 0.64 3.40 -5.12
C ARG A 49 0.37 2.52 -3.90
N ILE A 50 0.95 1.32 -3.91
CA ILE A 50 0.99 0.45 -2.73
C ILE A 50 1.80 1.15 -1.64
N GLN A 51 1.25 1.28 -0.44
CA GLN A 51 1.92 1.91 0.70
C GLN A 51 2.62 0.83 1.53
N LEU A 52 3.88 1.07 1.90
CA LEU A 52 4.68 0.20 2.74
C LEU A 52 5.06 0.94 4.01
N LEU A 53 4.65 0.40 5.16
CA LEU A 53 5.00 0.90 6.49
C LEU A 53 5.96 -0.08 7.13
N GLY A 54 7.20 0.36 7.35
CA GLY A 54 8.23 -0.38 8.08
C GLY A 54 8.59 0.33 9.38
N THR A 55 9.75 -0.03 9.95
CA THR A 55 10.22 0.53 11.21
C THR A 55 10.45 2.04 11.15
N THR A 56 10.93 2.55 10.01
CA THR A 56 11.24 3.98 9.84
C THR A 56 9.98 4.85 9.85
N GLU A 57 8.84 4.31 9.45
CA GLU A 57 7.56 5.04 9.43
C GLU A 57 6.78 4.92 10.75
N LEU A 58 7.17 3.97 11.62
CA LEU A 58 6.49 3.67 12.89
C LEU A 58 7.27 4.09 14.13
N SER A 59 8.57 4.42 13.99
CA SER A 59 9.48 4.76 15.10
C SER A 59 9.85 6.23 15.12
#